data_AF-A0A971HIQ3-F1
#
_entry.id   AF-A0A971HIQ3-F1
#
_cell.length_a   1.000
_cell.length_b   1.000
_cell.length_c   1.000
_cell.angle_alpha   90.00
_cell.angle_beta   90.00
_cell.angle_gamma   90.00
#
_symmetry.space_group_name_H-M   'P 1'
#
loop_
_entity.id
_entity.type
_entity.pdbx_description
1 polymer ?
#
loop_
_entity_poly.entity_id
_entity_poly.type
_entity_poly.pdbx_seq_one_letter_code
_entity_poly.pdbx_strand_id
1 'polypeptide(L)'
;MPPKLNSDNFEGMELIRPMYYIKEEDIKYWANSNNLKFLDCACSVTSLKYSSKRREIKELIKNLKIDNKNIDINIFRSLENVNLNTINGYIKNKNED
;
A
#
# COMPACT_ATOMS: atom_id res chain seq x y z
N MET A 1 2.16 4.17 6.70
CA MET A 1 1.47 3.15 7.53
C MET A 1 2.53 2.33 8.22
N PRO A 2 2.53 2.20 9.55
CA PRO A 2 3.55 1.41 10.23
C PRO A 2 3.40 -0.09 9.90
N PRO A 3 4.49 -0.87 9.86
CA PRO A 3 4.44 -2.33 9.65
C PRO A 3 3.76 -3.08 10.80
N LYS A 4 3.65 -2.44 11.96
CA LYS A 4 3.12 -2.99 13.21
C LYS A 4 2.29 -1.92 13.93
N LEU A 5 1.08 -2.27 14.38
CA LEU A 5 0.13 -1.33 14.99
C LEU A 5 -0.76 -2.05 16.01
N ASN A 6 -0.97 -1.46 17.19
CA ASN A 6 -1.96 -1.95 18.15
C ASN A 6 -3.38 -1.60 17.70
N SER A 7 -4.33 -2.50 17.94
CA SER A 7 -5.73 -2.27 17.62
C SER A 7 -6.36 -1.22 18.56
N ASP A 8 -7.01 -0.22 17.99
CA ASP A 8 -7.76 0.79 18.76
C ASP A 8 -9.05 0.21 19.37
N ASN A 9 -9.57 -0.89 18.82
CA ASN A 9 -10.88 -1.44 19.15
C ASN A 9 -10.82 -2.73 19.98
N PHE A 10 -9.66 -3.39 20.04
CA PHE A 10 -9.52 -4.71 20.66
C PHE A 10 -8.25 -4.76 21.52
N GLU A 11 -8.44 -4.83 22.83
CA GLU A 11 -7.34 -4.91 23.79
C GLU A 11 -6.48 -6.16 23.55
N GLY A 12 -5.16 -5.98 23.59
CA GLY A 12 -4.19 -7.06 23.36
C GLY A 12 -4.07 -7.53 21.90
N MET A 13 -4.82 -6.95 20.96
CA MET A 13 -4.71 -7.28 19.53
C MET A 13 -3.69 -6.41 18.81
N GLU A 14 -2.85 -7.04 18.00
CA GLU A 14 -1.78 -6.40 17.25
C GLU A 14 -1.88 -6.74 15.76
N LEU A 15 -1.94 -5.71 14.92
CA LEU A 15 -1.91 -5.85 13.46
C LEU A 15 -0.46 -5.81 12.98
N ILE A 16 -0.02 -6.93 12.41
CA ILE A 16 1.24 -7.02 11.68
C ILE A 16 0.99 -7.00 10.17
N ARG A 17 1.90 -6.36 9.42
CA ARG A 17 1.91 -6.33 7.95
C ARG A 17 3.17 -7.05 7.45
N PRO A 18 3.19 -8.40 7.36
CA PRO A 18 4.41 -9.14 7.03
C PRO A 18 4.97 -8.84 5.64
N MET A 19 4.09 -8.48 4.70
CA MET A 19 4.45 -8.19 3.31
C MET A 19 4.76 -6.71 3.06
N TYR A 20 5.00 -5.91 4.10
CA TYR A 20 5.13 -4.45 3.99
C TYR A 20 6.23 -3.98 3.02
N TYR A 21 7.33 -4.73 2.91
CA TYR A 21 8.46 -4.44 2.00
C TYR A 21 8.51 -5.32 0.76
N ILE A 22 7.51 -6.19 0.55
CA ILE A 22 7.50 -7.15 -0.56
C ILE A 22 6.73 -6.53 -1.73
N LYS A 23 7.29 -6.59 -2.94
CA LYS A 23 6.58 -6.08 -4.12
C LYS A 23 5.47 -7.04 -4.53
N GLU A 24 4.40 -6.49 -5.07
CA GLU A 24 3.27 -7.28 -5.58
C GLU A 24 3.68 -8.25 -6.70
N GLU A 25 4.65 -7.87 -7.52
CA GLU A 25 5.21 -8.72 -8.58
C GLU A 25 5.88 -9.98 -8.02
N ASP A 26 6.59 -9.85 -6.90
CA ASP A 26 7.27 -10.97 -6.24
C ASP A 26 6.26 -11.93 -5.59
N ILE A 27 5.17 -11.40 -5.01
CA ILE A 27 4.07 -12.21 -4.46
C ILE A 27 3.41 -13.02 -5.57
N LYS A 28 3.12 -12.39 -6.72
CA LYS A 28 2.55 -13.07 -7.89
C LYS A 28 3.50 -14.13 -8.45
N TYR A 29 4.78 -13.81 -8.57
CA TYR A 29 5.80 -14.76 -9.02
C TYR A 29 5.85 -15.99 -8.10
N TRP A 30 5.95 -15.77 -6.78
CA TRP A 30 5.96 -16.84 -5.80
C TRP A 30 4.69 -17.71 -5.88
N ALA A 31 3.51 -17.10 -5.96
CA ALA A 31 2.25 -17.83 -6.12
C ALA A 31 2.25 -18.72 -7.37
N ASN A 32 2.66 -18.17 -8.51
CA ASN A 32 2.72 -18.89 -9.78
C ASN A 32 3.74 -20.02 -9.74
N SER A 33 4.93 -19.79 -9.19
CA SER A 33 5.98 -20.82 -9.03
C SER A 33 5.56 -21.98 -8.13
N ASN A 34 4.60 -21.75 -7.22
CA ASN A 34 4.03 -22.78 -6.36
C ASN A 34 2.69 -23.35 -6.89
N ASN A 35 2.31 -23.03 -8.13
CA ASN A 35 1.04 -23.46 -8.74
C ASN A 35 -0.20 -23.13 -7.90
N LEU A 36 -0.17 -22.03 -7.15
CA LEU A 36 -1.28 -21.58 -6.32
C LEU A 36 -2.29 -20.80 -7.16
N LYS A 37 -3.57 -21.18 -7.08
CA LYS A 37 -4.68 -20.43 -7.68
C LYS A 37 -5.55 -19.85 -6.57
N PHE A 38 -5.70 -18.54 -6.59
CA PHE A 38 -6.55 -17.82 -5.65
C PHE A 38 -7.91 -17.50 -6.27
N LEU A 39 -8.92 -17.43 -5.42
CA LEU A 39 -10.26 -16.99 -5.83
C LEU A 39 -10.23 -15.48 -6.09
N ASP A 40 -10.74 -15.06 -7.23
CA ASP A 40 -11.07 -13.65 -7.43
C ASP A 40 -12.20 -13.27 -6.48
N CYS A 41 -12.07 -12.12 -5.81
CA CYS A 41 -13.09 -11.63 -4.89
C CYS A 41 -14.42 -11.47 -5.64
N ALA A 42 -15.51 -12.00 -5.08
CA ALA A 42 -16.87 -11.92 -5.66
C ALA A 42 -17.44 -10.47 -5.72
N CYS A 43 -16.64 -9.46 -5.36
CA CYS A 43 -17.03 -8.06 -5.42
C CYS A 43 -17.03 -7.55 -6.86
N SER A 44 -18.09 -6.82 -7.24
CA SER A 44 -18.21 -6.15 -8.54
C SER A 44 -17.10 -5.12 -8.80
N VAL A 45 -16.49 -4.56 -7.76
CA VAL A 45 -15.34 -3.64 -7.85
C VAL A 45 -14.06 -4.37 -8.29
N THR A 46 -13.93 -5.66 -7.96
CA THR A 46 -12.81 -6.50 -8.37
C THR A 46 -13.06 -7.16 -9.73
N SER A 47 -14.33 -7.31 -10.12
CA SER A 47 -14.67 -7.63 -11.51
C SER A 47 -14.08 -6.52 -12.40
N LEU A 48 -13.30 -6.90 -13.40
CA LEU A 48 -12.51 -6.02 -14.30
C LEU A 48 -13.34 -4.94 -15.05
N LYS A 49 -14.63 -4.80 -14.75
CA LYS A 49 -15.60 -3.86 -15.31
C LYS A 49 -15.52 -2.44 -14.75
N TYR A 50 -14.94 -2.20 -13.57
CA TYR A 50 -14.86 -0.85 -12.96
C TYR A 50 -13.42 -0.45 -12.62
N SER A 51 -13.00 0.76 -13.03
CA SER A 51 -11.72 1.34 -12.62
C SER A 51 -11.83 1.89 -11.21
N SER A 52 -10.91 1.48 -10.32
CA SER A 52 -10.79 2.07 -8.99
C SER A 52 -9.65 3.08 -8.97
N LYS A 53 -9.72 4.08 -8.08
CA LYS A 53 -8.58 4.99 -7.85
C LYS A 53 -7.29 4.24 -7.50
N ARG A 54 -7.41 3.12 -6.78
CA ARG A 54 -6.26 2.23 -6.51
C ARG A 54 -5.62 1.70 -7.80
N ARG A 55 -6.42 1.31 -8.80
CA ARG A 55 -5.92 0.84 -10.10
C ARG A 55 -5.27 1.97 -10.89
N GLU A 56 -5.93 3.12 -10.97
CA GLU A 56 -5.41 4.32 -11.64
C GLU A 56 -4.03 4.72 -11.11
N ILE A 57 -3.87 4.75 -9.79
CA ILE A 57 -2.57 5.08 -9.16
C ILE A 57 -1.51 4.00 -9.41
N LYS A 58 -1.88 2.72 -9.44
CA LYS A 58 -0.92 1.64 -9.81
C LYS A 58 -0.42 1.80 -11.24
N GLU A 59 -1.32 2.12 -12.17
CA GLU A 59 -0.97 2.37 -13.57
C GLU A 59 -0.07 3.62 -13.71
N LEU A 60 -0.38 4.69 -12.97
CA LEU A 60 0.48 5.88 -12.90
C LEU A 60 1.90 5.56 -12.40
N ILE A 61 2.03 4.85 -11.27
CA ILE A 61 3.34 4.46 -10.72
C ILE A 61 4.12 3.59 -11.73
N LYS A 62 3.42 2.67 -12.42
CA LYS A 62 4.03 1.84 -13.46
C LYS A 62 4.58 2.68 -14.62
N ASN A 63 3.84 3.69 -15.05
CA ASN A 63 4.29 4.59 -16.12
C ASN A 63 5.48 5.44 -15.69
N LEU A 64 5.47 5.98 -14.47
CA LEU A 64 6.62 6.75 -13.94
C LEU A 64 7.89 5.89 -13.79
N LYS A 65 7.74 4.57 -13.64
CA LYS A 65 8.86 3.64 -13.49
C LYS A 65 9.68 3.49 -14.78
N ILE A 66 9.14 3.91 -15.92
CA ILE A 66 9.84 3.96 -17.21
C ILE A 66 11.02 4.92 -17.13
N ASP A 67 10.79 6.12 -16.59
CA ASP A 67 11.82 7.16 -16.48
C ASP A 67 12.70 6.97 -15.25
N ASN A 68 12.12 6.46 -14.15
CA ASN A 68 12.84 6.22 -12.91
C ASN A 68 12.49 4.86 -12.29
N LYS A 69 13.42 3.90 -12.42
CA LYS A 69 13.26 2.52 -11.91
C LYS A 69 12.98 2.43 -10.40
N ASN A 70 13.37 3.45 -9.63
CA ASN A 70 13.23 3.50 -8.18
C ASN A 70 12.05 4.37 -7.71
N ILE A 71 11.17 4.82 -8.61
CA ILE A 71 10.10 5.76 -8.26
C ILE A 71 9.14 5.22 -7.19
N ASP A 72 8.86 3.92 -7.20
CA ASP A 72 8.02 3.24 -6.21
C ASP A 72 8.65 3.31 -4.80
N ILE A 73 9.95 3.04 -4.71
CA ILE A 73 10.72 3.14 -3.46
C ILE A 73 10.81 4.60 -2.99
N ASN A 74 11.02 5.54 -3.92
CA ASN A 74 11.10 6.97 -3.59
C ASN A 74 9.78 7.49 -3.05
N ILE A 75 8.65 7.16 -3.68
CA ILE A 75 7.31 7.50 -3.19
C ILE A 75 7.08 6.88 -1.81
N PHE A 76 7.43 5.61 -1.63
CA PHE A 76 7.25 4.93 -0.35
C PHE A 76 8.05 5.58 0.78
N ARG A 77 9.32 5.91 0.52
CA ARG A 77 10.23 6.55 1.50
C ARG A 77 9.96 8.05 1.69
N SER A 78 9.17 8.68 0.82
CA SER A 78 8.85 10.11 0.93
C SER A 78 8.20 10.49 2.27
N LEU A 79 7.68 9.52 3.01
CA LEU A 79 7.04 9.70 4.32
C LEU A 79 7.99 9.52 5.52
N GLU A 80 9.22 9.06 5.33
CA GLU A 80 10.12 8.68 6.44
C GLU A 80 10.83 9.89 7.08
N ASN A 81 11.18 10.92 6.29
CA ASN A 81 12.02 12.03 6.74
C ASN A 81 11.42 13.40 6.40
N VAL A 82 10.13 13.59 6.69
CA VAL A 82 9.40 14.83 6.37
C VAL A 82 9.68 15.91 7.43
N ASN A 83 10.08 17.10 6.99
CA ASN A 83 10.16 18.28 7.86
C ASN A 83 8.76 18.88 8.08
N LEU A 84 8.24 18.78 9.30
CA LEU A 84 6.91 19.27 9.66
C LEU A 84 6.77 20.80 9.56
N ASN A 85 7.87 21.56 9.56
CA ASN A 85 7.83 23.02 9.40
C ASN A 85 7.56 23.45 7.95
N THR A 86 7.74 22.56 6.98
CA THR A 86 7.65 22.87 5.54
C THR A 86 6.39 22.32 4.88
N ILE A 87 5.55 21.61 5.61
CA ILE A 87 4.30 21.06 5.08
C ILE A 87 3.16 22.07 5.26
N ASN A 88 2.23 22.10 4.29
CA ASN A 88 1.09 23.02 4.29
C ASN A 88 0.12 22.79 5.45
N GLY A 89 0.10 21.59 6.02
CA GLY A 89 -0.72 21.24 7.17
C GLY A 89 -0.59 19.76 7.52
N TYR A 90 -0.77 19.43 8.80
CA TYR A 90 -0.89 18.05 9.28
C TYR A 90 -1.93 17.97 10.39
N ILE A 91 -2.45 16.77 10.60
CA ILE A 91 -3.33 16.45 11.72
C ILE A 91 -2.50 15.59 12.68
N LYS A 92 -2.33 16.05 13.92
CA LYS A 92 -1.50 15.37 14.92
C LYS A 92 -2.22 14.17 15.55
N ASN A 93 -3.50 14.32 15.87
CA ASN A 93 -4.36 13.29 16.46
C ASN A 93 -5.73 13.33 15.78
N LYS A 94 -6.30 12.17 15.46
CA LYS A 94 -7.65 12.07 14.84
C LYS A 94 -8.79 12.34 15.85
N ASN A 95 -8.45 12.52 17.13
CA ASN A 95 -9.37 12.61 18.27
C ASN A 95 -9.17 13.88 19.14
N GLU A 96 -8.51 14.92 18.63
CA GLU A 96 -8.44 16.21 19.33
C GLU A 96 -9.32 17.22 18.60
N ASP A 97 -10.56 17.36 19.10
CA ASP A 97 -11.24 18.64 19.18
C ASP A 97 -10.65 19.43 20.37
#